data_AF-W2S730-F1
#
_entry.id   AF-W2S730-F1
#
_cell.length_a   1.000
_cell.length_b   1.000
_cell.length_c   1.000
_cell.angle_alpha   90.00
_cell.angle_beta   90.00
_cell.angle_gamma   90.00
#
_symmetry.space_group_name_H-M   'P 1'
#
loop_
_entity.id
_entity.type
_entity.pdbx_description
1 polymer ?
#
loop_
_entity_poly.entity_id
_entity_poly.type
_entity_poly.pdbx_seq_one_letter_code
_entity_poly.pdbx_strand_id
1 'polypeptide(L)'
;MPFPFAPSTTSQVAFQSHLTSSTHPSLPSATTSQRSVVRSALKSHKRLSASDQSNNLSALVTALSEYLKYLCSLDLGLSGKPVSNEDVDIALINEIEVEWRPTLGSSNIPGREAERVKGKGLDFELYFVHHTLAVVYNLLARHSLLGLYATTTPTADQRLSFIRNAIQSLTKAYSLHAYLSHRSSFSADGPPTFPAPAADISQPVQSALQHLTQAEINLLSVLKDDPYPAQVLQSRNKDDKEWMIKAPEKPKARVAMLQRLCIGAAEKAASASVALKTEGKRASKDLIEYCEDLRATARAKACRFAAVEADTSGETGKAIAWIRAGLNELGIEISSTGSKSTFSKLKNTYAERKEDKRIAKGDSTWGVDGGKAEEGRILAFLETKFTKANDTINIQLIPEWKPLLAQMPGAMVFPVNEKWKPVTLAEDELAAMRALPDGDNLEQGAESSDEDEVGKERRPAGAFPGTDEEYGRSNYY
;
A
#
# COMPACT_ATOMS: atom_id res chain seq x y z
N MET A 1 -8.41 3.14 -4.48
CA MET A 1 -8.37 2.34 -3.24
C MET A 1 -6.94 1.85 -3.05
N PRO A 2 -6.27 2.02 -1.90
CA PRO A 2 -4.87 1.63 -1.72
C PRO A 2 -4.64 0.11 -1.81
N PHE A 3 -3.43 -0.30 -2.22
CA PHE A 3 -3.07 -1.72 -2.36
C PHE A 3 -3.13 -2.49 -1.01
N PRO A 4 -3.63 -3.76 -0.98
CA PRO A 4 -3.67 -4.60 0.22
C PRO A 4 -2.30 -5.18 0.56
N PHE A 5 -1.41 -4.37 1.13
CA PHE A 5 -0.12 -4.85 1.60
C PHE A 5 -0.22 -5.88 2.73
N ALA A 6 0.79 -6.75 2.86
CA ALA A 6 0.98 -7.60 4.02
C ALA A 6 2.18 -7.07 4.83
N PRO A 7 2.05 -6.89 6.16
CA PRO A 7 3.19 -6.53 7.01
C PRO A 7 4.25 -7.64 7.00
N SER A 8 5.53 -7.25 6.93
CA SER A 8 6.64 -8.19 7.09
C SER A 8 6.65 -8.80 8.50
N THR A 9 7.19 -10.01 8.63
CA THR A 9 7.39 -10.67 9.94
C THR A 9 8.87 -10.89 10.20
N THR A 10 9.27 -10.93 11.47
CA THR A 10 10.69 -10.97 11.86
C THR A 10 11.01 -12.12 12.83
N SER A 11 12.27 -12.54 12.91
CA SER A 11 12.74 -13.63 13.78
C SER A 11 13.04 -13.10 15.18
N GLN A 12 13.71 -13.86 16.04
CA GLN A 12 14.31 -13.34 17.26
C GLN A 12 15.73 -12.80 16.99
N VAL A 13 16.15 -11.79 17.73
CA VAL A 13 17.55 -11.38 17.86
C VAL A 13 17.75 -10.84 19.27
N ALA A 14 18.95 -10.99 19.81
CA ALA A 14 19.33 -10.46 21.11
C ALA A 14 20.45 -9.43 20.90
N PHE A 15 20.13 -8.14 20.84
CA PHE A 15 21.13 -7.09 20.57
C PHE A 15 22.28 -7.08 21.56
N GLN A 16 22.07 -7.48 22.81
CA GLN A 16 23.12 -7.60 23.83
C GLN A 16 24.22 -8.63 23.49
N SER A 17 23.99 -9.58 22.57
CA SER A 17 25.04 -10.47 22.07
C SER A 17 25.88 -9.88 20.94
N HIS A 18 25.44 -8.74 20.39
CA HIS A 18 26.08 -8.05 19.27
C HIS A 18 26.61 -6.67 19.66
N LEU A 19 26.04 -6.03 20.67
CA LEU A 19 26.30 -4.66 21.08
C LEU A 19 26.54 -4.59 22.58
N THR A 20 27.47 -3.73 22.99
CA THR A 20 27.65 -3.32 24.38
C THR A 20 27.66 -1.79 24.47
N SER A 21 27.36 -1.26 25.65
CA SER A 21 27.45 0.16 25.93
C SER A 21 28.16 0.39 27.25
N SER A 22 29.17 1.25 27.25
CA SER A 22 29.88 1.66 28.47
C SER A 22 29.07 2.68 29.28
N THR A 23 28.29 3.54 28.61
CA THR A 23 27.50 4.60 29.25
C THR A 23 26.05 4.19 29.56
N HIS A 24 25.45 3.33 28.72
CA HIS A 24 24.04 2.92 28.84
C HIS A 24 23.89 1.40 28.70
N PRO A 25 24.39 0.60 29.67
CA PRO A 25 24.50 -0.85 29.55
C PRO A 25 23.15 -1.57 29.35
N SER A 26 22.02 -0.97 29.75
CA SER A 26 20.68 -1.52 29.52
C SER A 26 20.10 -1.23 28.13
N LEU A 27 20.72 -0.37 27.32
CA LEU A 27 20.16 0.01 26.02
C LEU A 27 20.05 -1.17 25.03
N PRO A 28 21.08 -2.02 24.84
CA PRO A 28 20.95 -3.20 23.96
C PRO A 28 19.87 -4.19 24.43
N SER A 29 19.78 -4.47 25.73
CA SER A 29 18.77 -5.39 26.27
C SER A 29 17.35 -4.81 26.17
N ALA A 30 17.17 -3.52 26.46
CA ALA A 30 15.88 -2.84 26.28
C ALA A 30 15.44 -2.84 24.81
N THR A 31 16.38 -2.66 23.88
CA THR A 31 16.11 -2.76 22.44
C THR A 31 15.63 -4.17 22.06
N THR A 32 16.25 -5.22 22.60
CA THR A 32 15.80 -6.61 22.44
C THR A 32 14.38 -6.80 22.94
N SER A 33 14.06 -6.28 24.12
CA SER A 33 12.71 -6.34 24.70
C SER A 33 11.69 -5.67 23.78
N GLN A 34 11.95 -4.46 23.28
CA GLN A 34 11.04 -3.76 22.37
C GLN A 34 10.86 -4.48 21.03
N ARG A 35 11.93 -5.09 20.51
CA ARG A 35 11.82 -5.93 19.31
C ARG A 35 10.93 -7.15 19.55
N SER A 36 10.97 -7.75 20.73
CA SER A 36 10.09 -8.88 21.09
C SER A 36 8.61 -8.48 21.08
N VAL A 37 8.31 -7.25 21.51
CA VAL A 37 6.96 -6.66 21.45
C VAL A 37 6.52 -6.50 20.00
N VAL A 38 7.37 -5.94 19.13
CA VAL A 38 7.09 -5.81 17.70
C VAL A 38 6.86 -7.17 17.03
N ARG A 39 7.73 -8.15 17.29
CA ARG A 39 7.59 -9.51 16.76
C ARG A 39 6.25 -10.12 17.16
N SER A 40 5.90 -10.01 18.43
CA SER A 40 4.65 -10.54 18.97
C SER A 40 3.43 -9.83 18.37
N ALA A 41 3.48 -8.50 18.24
CA ALA A 41 2.41 -7.71 17.64
C ALA A 41 2.19 -8.08 16.16
N LEU A 42 3.27 -8.24 15.37
CA LEU A 42 3.21 -8.66 13.97
C LEU A 42 2.70 -10.10 13.82
N LYS A 43 3.16 -11.04 14.66
CA LYS A 43 2.70 -12.43 14.67
C LYS A 43 1.22 -12.53 15.04
N SER A 44 0.80 -11.77 16.05
CA SER A 44 -0.61 -11.68 16.46
C SER A 44 -1.46 -11.10 15.34
N HIS A 45 -1.05 -9.97 14.74
CA HIS A 45 -1.78 -9.36 13.62
C HIS A 45 -2.00 -10.35 12.47
N LYS A 46 -0.95 -11.08 12.06
CA LYS A 46 -1.04 -12.05 10.97
C LYS A 46 -2.05 -13.17 11.25
N ARG A 47 -2.24 -13.57 12.51
CA ARG A 47 -3.17 -14.63 12.93
C ARG A 47 -4.63 -14.16 13.06
N LEU A 48 -4.87 -12.85 13.07
CA LEU A 48 -6.21 -12.27 13.18
C LEU A 48 -7.02 -12.48 11.89
N SER A 49 -8.35 -12.50 12.05
CA SER A 49 -9.28 -12.43 10.92
C SER A 49 -9.12 -11.09 10.17
N ALA A 50 -9.54 -11.01 8.91
CA ALA A 50 -9.46 -9.77 8.14
C ALA A 50 -10.19 -8.58 8.82
N SER A 51 -11.29 -8.86 9.52
CA SER A 51 -12.04 -7.83 10.28
C SER A 51 -11.29 -7.36 11.54
N ASP A 52 -10.57 -8.26 12.21
CA ASP A 52 -9.84 -7.92 13.44
C ASP A 52 -8.47 -7.30 13.13
N GLN A 53 -7.88 -7.65 11.99
CA GLN A 53 -6.64 -7.05 11.50
C GLN A 53 -6.75 -5.53 11.42
N SER A 54 -7.87 -4.99 10.94
CA SER A 54 -8.04 -3.53 10.83
C SER A 54 -8.04 -2.83 12.19
N ASN A 55 -8.63 -3.45 13.21
CA ASN A 55 -8.67 -2.88 14.57
C ASN A 55 -7.29 -2.90 15.24
N ASN A 56 -6.41 -3.82 14.83
CA ASN A 56 -5.08 -3.97 15.39
C ASN A 56 -4.02 -3.05 14.75
N LEU A 57 -4.33 -2.34 13.67
CA LEU A 57 -3.35 -1.51 12.94
C LEU A 57 -2.76 -0.38 13.80
N SER A 58 -3.57 0.27 14.65
CA SER A 58 -3.09 1.33 15.53
C SER A 58 -2.08 0.82 16.56
N ALA A 59 -2.29 -0.39 17.10
CA ALA A 59 -1.35 -1.02 18.03
C ALA A 59 -0.01 -1.34 17.35
N LEU A 60 -0.03 -1.77 16.08
CA LEU A 60 1.19 -1.98 15.30
C LEU A 60 1.97 -0.67 15.09
N VAL A 61 1.28 0.44 14.77
CA VAL A 61 1.94 1.75 14.65
C VAL A 61 2.66 2.11 15.95
N THR A 62 2.01 1.95 17.10
CA THR A 62 2.62 2.24 18.40
C THR A 62 3.84 1.36 18.65
N ALA A 63 3.72 0.04 18.50
CA ALA A 63 4.82 -0.89 18.74
C ALA A 63 6.04 -0.62 17.82
N LEU A 64 5.80 -0.41 16.53
CA LEU A 64 6.85 -0.10 15.56
C LEU A 64 7.50 1.25 15.83
N SER A 65 6.72 2.29 16.15
CA SER A 65 7.24 3.63 16.43
C SER A 65 8.06 3.65 17.71
N GLU A 66 7.62 2.92 18.74
CA GLU A 66 8.34 2.81 20.00
C GLU A 66 9.69 2.11 19.78
N TYR A 67 9.69 0.96 19.11
CA TYR A 67 10.92 0.24 18.78
C TYR A 67 11.88 1.06 17.90
N LEU A 68 11.36 1.86 16.96
CA LEU A 68 12.20 2.74 16.14
C LEU A 68 12.99 3.75 16.98
N LYS A 69 12.48 4.22 18.12
CA LYS A 69 13.25 5.12 18.99
C LYS A 69 14.55 4.47 19.44
N TYR A 70 14.47 3.22 19.89
CA TYR A 70 15.62 2.45 20.34
C TYR A 70 16.60 2.19 19.20
N LEU A 71 16.10 1.77 18.03
CA LEU A 71 16.95 1.53 16.86
C LEU A 71 17.66 2.80 16.37
N CYS A 72 16.96 3.94 16.35
CA CYS A 72 17.56 5.21 15.93
C CYS A 72 18.58 5.71 16.96
N SER A 73 18.35 5.49 18.26
CA SER A 73 19.34 5.77 19.30
C SER A 73 20.59 4.90 19.16
N LEU A 74 20.44 3.60 18.87
CA LEU A 74 21.58 2.72 18.61
C LEU A 74 22.36 3.12 17.35
N ASP A 75 21.66 3.50 16.27
CA ASP A 75 22.26 3.98 15.00
C ASP A 75 23.14 5.22 15.21
N LEU A 76 22.64 6.18 15.98
CA LEU A 76 23.39 7.39 16.33
C LEU A 76 24.58 7.08 17.26
N GLY A 77 24.37 6.25 18.29
CA GLY A 77 25.43 5.85 19.22
C GLY A 77 26.56 5.10 18.52
N LEU A 78 26.24 4.16 17.61
CA LEU A 78 27.22 3.47 16.76
C LEU A 78 27.95 4.41 15.81
N SER A 79 27.29 5.50 15.40
CA SER A 79 27.89 6.55 14.55
C SER A 79 28.72 7.57 15.36
N GLY A 80 28.85 7.41 16.68
CA GLY A 80 29.51 8.37 17.56
C GLY A 80 28.81 9.73 17.63
N LYS A 81 27.52 9.80 17.30
CA LYS A 81 26.71 11.02 17.37
C LYS A 81 25.93 11.06 18.68
N PRO A 82 25.76 12.24 19.30
CA PRO A 82 24.98 12.35 20.52
C PRO A 82 23.51 11.97 20.27
N VAL A 83 22.90 11.32 21.26
CA VAL A 83 21.48 10.97 21.27
C VAL A 83 20.79 11.87 22.27
N SER A 84 19.87 12.72 21.81
CA SER A 84 19.16 13.68 22.67
C SER A 84 20.10 14.56 23.52
N ASN A 85 21.24 14.97 22.93
CA ASN A 85 22.33 15.72 23.57
C ASN A 85 23.16 14.95 24.62
N GLU A 86 22.96 13.64 24.75
CA GLU A 86 23.77 12.77 25.59
C GLU A 86 24.77 11.95 24.76
N ASP A 87 25.95 11.72 25.33
CA ASP A 87 26.97 10.86 24.73
C ASP A 87 26.66 9.38 25.03
N VAL A 88 26.20 8.67 24.02
CA VAL A 88 25.89 7.25 24.08
C VAL A 88 27.00 6.48 23.37
N ASP A 89 27.86 5.81 24.14
CA ASP A 89 28.96 5.00 23.61
C ASP A 89 28.47 3.57 23.38
N ILE A 90 28.43 3.16 22.11
CA ILE A 90 28.04 1.81 21.68
C ILE A 90 29.20 1.17 20.93
N ALA A 91 29.60 -0.01 21.37
CA ALA A 91 30.60 -0.82 20.70
C ALA A 91 29.97 -2.08 20.09
N LEU A 92 30.35 -2.38 18.85
CA LEU A 92 30.00 -3.62 18.17
C LEU A 92 30.88 -4.76 18.67
N ILE A 93 30.27 -5.78 19.28
CA ILE A 93 30.92 -7.03 19.70
C ILE A 93 30.99 -8.00 18.53
N ASN A 94 29.85 -8.21 17.86
CA ASN A 94 29.67 -9.12 16.73
C ASN A 94 28.75 -8.47 15.70
N GLU A 95 28.92 -8.82 14.43
CA GLU A 95 28.02 -8.37 13.36
C GLU A 95 26.57 -8.70 13.70
N ILE A 96 25.67 -7.72 13.61
CA ILE A 96 24.24 -7.92 13.87
C ILE A 96 23.67 -8.73 12.71
N GLU A 97 22.99 -9.83 13.04
CA GLU A 97 22.29 -10.65 12.04
C GLU A 97 20.82 -10.76 12.39
N VAL A 98 19.96 -10.37 11.46
CA VAL A 98 18.50 -10.36 11.65
C VAL A 98 17.82 -11.02 10.46
N GLU A 99 16.62 -11.59 10.70
CA GLU A 99 15.86 -12.22 9.62
C GLU A 99 14.46 -11.64 9.51
N TRP A 100 14.13 -11.20 8.30
CA TRP A 100 12.83 -10.66 7.95
C TRP A 100 12.21 -11.49 6.83
N ARG A 101 10.89 -11.62 6.83
CA ARG A 101 10.13 -12.23 5.74
C ARG A 101 9.59 -11.12 4.83
N PRO A 102 10.16 -10.92 3.63
CA PRO A 102 9.67 -9.95 2.67
C PRO A 102 8.29 -10.36 2.13
N THR A 103 7.48 -9.38 1.74
CA THR A 103 6.09 -9.58 1.25
C THR A 103 5.88 -9.07 -0.16
N LEU A 104 6.82 -8.28 -0.71
CA LEU A 104 6.77 -7.76 -2.08
C LEU A 104 7.65 -8.55 -3.05
N GLY A 105 8.32 -9.58 -2.54
CA GLY A 105 9.03 -10.58 -3.35
C GLY A 105 8.06 -11.40 -4.22
N SER A 106 8.52 -11.88 -5.38
CA SER A 106 7.77 -12.86 -6.16
C SER A 106 7.58 -14.15 -5.36
N SER A 107 6.35 -14.45 -4.93
CA SER A 107 6.05 -15.76 -4.37
C SER A 107 6.07 -16.81 -5.47
N ASN A 108 6.98 -17.78 -5.36
CA ASN A 108 6.88 -19.00 -6.13
C ASN A 108 5.98 -19.94 -5.32
N ILE A 109 4.73 -20.11 -5.77
CA ILE A 109 3.70 -21.06 -5.30
C ILE A 109 2.63 -20.44 -4.38
N PRO A 110 1.35 -20.38 -4.84
CA PRO A 110 0.20 -20.01 -4.01
C PRO A 110 0.11 -20.86 -2.73
N GLY A 111 -0.08 -20.22 -1.57
CA GLY A 111 -0.22 -20.90 -0.27
C GLY A 111 1.10 -21.24 0.43
N ARG A 112 2.26 -20.98 -0.20
CA ARG A 112 3.57 -21.07 0.46
C ARG A 112 4.05 -19.68 0.84
N GLU A 113 4.43 -19.51 2.11
CA GLU A 113 5.00 -18.25 2.57
C GLU A 113 6.40 -18.02 2.00
N ALA A 114 6.76 -16.76 1.81
CA ALA A 114 8.12 -16.40 1.47
C ALA A 114 9.09 -16.86 2.57
N GLU A 115 10.26 -17.33 2.15
CA GLU A 115 11.33 -17.69 3.08
C GLU A 115 11.86 -16.42 3.78
N ARG A 116 12.32 -16.57 5.02
CA ARG A 116 12.97 -15.47 5.73
C ARG A 116 14.31 -15.19 5.07
N VAL A 117 14.64 -13.91 4.98
CA VAL A 117 15.89 -13.42 4.42
C VAL A 117 16.75 -12.92 5.56
N LYS A 118 17.92 -13.54 5.71
CA LYS A 118 18.94 -13.13 6.67
C LYS A 118 19.71 -11.93 6.13
N GLY A 119 19.73 -10.85 6.89
CA GLY A 119 20.49 -9.63 6.61
C GLY A 119 21.47 -9.30 7.72
N LYS A 120 22.44 -8.46 7.39
CA LYS A 120 23.51 -8.03 8.28
C LYS A 120 23.42 -6.54 8.56
N GLY A 121 23.88 -6.15 9.74
CA GLY A 121 23.97 -4.76 10.17
C GLY A 121 22.63 -4.17 10.63
N LEU A 122 22.74 -3.06 11.37
CA LEU A 122 21.59 -2.34 11.92
C LEU A 122 20.72 -1.70 10.82
N ASP A 123 21.33 -1.29 9.69
CA ASP A 123 20.59 -0.71 8.57
C ASP A 123 19.55 -1.68 8.00
N PHE A 124 19.86 -2.98 7.91
CA PHE A 124 18.89 -3.95 7.40
C PHE A 124 17.64 -4.02 8.30
N GLU A 125 17.81 -4.01 9.62
CA GLU A 125 16.71 -3.94 10.59
C GLU A 125 15.95 -2.61 10.47
N LEU A 126 16.65 -1.47 10.47
CA LEU A 126 16.06 -0.14 10.34
C LEU A 126 15.18 0.00 9.09
N TYR A 127 15.68 -0.47 7.95
CA TYR A 127 14.95 -0.39 6.68
C TYR A 127 13.67 -1.22 6.73
N PHE A 128 13.73 -2.45 7.24
CA PHE A 128 12.53 -3.29 7.35
C PHE A 128 11.51 -2.74 8.34
N VAL A 129 11.92 -2.19 9.48
CA VAL A 129 11.00 -1.63 10.47
C VAL A 129 10.32 -0.38 9.92
N HIS A 130 11.06 0.54 9.30
CA HIS A 130 10.48 1.73 8.64
C HIS A 130 9.57 1.36 7.47
N HIS A 131 9.98 0.40 6.63
CA HIS A 131 9.15 -0.10 5.52
C HIS A 131 7.84 -0.70 6.05
N THR A 132 7.93 -1.54 7.09
CA THR A 132 6.75 -2.15 7.72
C THR A 132 5.83 -1.09 8.31
N LEU A 133 6.37 -0.05 8.95
CA LEU A 133 5.57 1.08 9.45
C LEU A 133 4.86 1.83 8.32
N ALA A 134 5.54 2.06 7.19
CA ALA A 134 4.93 2.70 6.01
C ALA A 134 3.80 1.84 5.42
N VAL A 135 3.99 0.52 5.37
CA VAL A 135 2.95 -0.44 4.99
C VAL A 135 1.75 -0.38 5.93
N VAL A 136 1.97 -0.32 7.25
CA VAL A 136 0.87 -0.21 8.23
C VAL A 136 0.10 1.10 8.04
N TYR A 137 0.76 2.22 7.72
CA TYR A 137 0.07 3.47 7.38
C TYR A 137 -0.75 3.38 6.08
N ASN A 138 -0.28 2.67 5.05
CA ASN A 138 -1.09 2.38 3.87
C ASN A 138 -2.34 1.57 4.23
N LEU A 139 -2.20 0.58 5.12
CA LEU A 139 -3.33 -0.23 5.60
C LEU A 139 -4.33 0.58 6.43
N LEU A 140 -3.87 1.54 7.24
CA LEU A 140 -4.75 2.48 7.95
C LEU A 140 -5.52 3.35 6.96
N ALA A 141 -4.86 3.85 5.91
CA ALA A 141 -5.54 4.61 4.86
C ALA A 141 -6.63 3.79 4.18
N ARG A 142 -6.30 2.54 3.84
CA ARG A 142 -7.25 1.58 3.26
C ARG A 142 -8.43 1.34 4.20
N HIS A 143 -8.19 1.05 5.47
CA HIS A 143 -9.25 0.84 6.46
C HIS A 143 -10.18 2.05 6.58
N SER A 144 -9.62 3.27 6.65
CA SER A 144 -10.41 4.50 6.68
C SER A 144 -11.34 4.63 5.47
N LEU A 145 -10.87 4.26 4.28
CA LEU A 145 -11.67 4.33 3.05
C LEU A 145 -12.74 3.25 2.94
N LEU A 146 -12.62 2.14 3.67
CA LEU A 146 -13.67 1.12 3.72
C LEU A 146 -14.98 1.69 4.28
N GLY A 147 -14.88 2.69 5.18
CA GLY A 147 -16.03 3.43 5.71
C GLY A 147 -16.88 4.13 4.64
N LEU A 148 -16.33 4.42 3.45
CA LEU A 148 -17.08 4.96 2.32
C LEU A 148 -18.11 3.99 1.73
N TYR A 149 -17.94 2.69 2.01
CA TYR A 149 -18.77 1.62 1.50
C TYR A 149 -19.52 0.88 2.61
N ALA A 150 -19.69 1.52 3.77
CA ALA A 150 -20.50 0.99 4.86
C ALA A 150 -21.94 0.69 4.40
N THR A 151 -22.61 -0.25 5.07
CA THR A 151 -24.00 -0.66 4.76
C THR A 151 -24.99 0.49 4.86
N THR A 152 -24.71 1.46 5.72
CA THR A 152 -25.40 2.75 5.81
C THR A 152 -24.61 3.80 5.06
N THR A 153 -25.25 4.54 4.15
CA THR A 153 -24.62 5.65 3.43
C THR A 153 -24.03 6.66 4.43
N PRO A 154 -22.71 6.93 4.40
CA PRO A 154 -22.10 7.87 5.32
C PRO A 154 -22.54 9.31 5.03
N THR A 155 -22.64 10.13 6.07
CA THR A 155 -22.92 11.57 5.91
C THR A 155 -21.77 12.27 5.17
N ALA A 156 -22.02 13.47 4.64
CA ALA A 156 -21.00 14.27 3.95
C ALA A 156 -19.76 14.53 4.85
N ASP A 157 -19.98 14.82 6.13
CA ASP A 157 -18.91 15.04 7.12
C ASP A 157 -18.12 13.76 7.40
N GLN A 158 -18.79 12.61 7.53
CA GLN A 158 -18.16 11.31 7.70
C GLN A 158 -17.33 10.93 6.47
N ARG A 159 -17.87 11.16 5.26
CA ARG A 159 -17.12 10.95 4.02
C ARG A 159 -15.85 11.79 3.99
N LEU A 160 -15.94 13.07 4.36
CA LEU A 160 -14.78 13.96 4.39
C LEU A 160 -13.75 13.52 5.44
N SER A 161 -14.20 13.06 6.62
CA SER A 161 -13.30 12.56 7.66
C SER A 161 -12.56 11.29 7.23
N PHE A 162 -13.24 10.33 6.61
CA PHE A 162 -12.62 9.11 6.06
C PHE A 162 -11.55 9.43 5.02
N ILE A 163 -11.83 10.36 4.10
CA ILE A 163 -10.88 10.79 3.07
C ILE A 163 -9.68 11.51 3.71
N ARG A 164 -9.93 12.41 4.67
CA ARG A 164 -8.88 13.16 5.36
C ARG A 164 -7.94 12.24 6.15
N ASN A 165 -8.49 11.29 6.91
CA ASN A 165 -7.72 10.32 7.68
C ASN A 165 -6.87 9.43 6.76
N ALA A 166 -7.40 9.05 5.59
CA ALA A 166 -6.66 8.30 4.60
C ALA A 166 -5.50 9.11 4.01
N ILE A 167 -5.74 10.37 3.62
CA ILE A 167 -4.68 11.27 3.12
C ILE A 167 -3.58 11.46 4.17
N GLN A 168 -3.94 11.66 5.44
CA GLN A 168 -2.97 11.81 6.52
C GLN A 168 -2.10 10.57 6.68
N SER A 169 -2.71 9.38 6.64
CA SER A 169 -1.99 8.12 6.77
C SER A 169 -1.06 7.88 5.57
N LEU A 170 -1.54 8.10 4.33
CA LEU A 170 -0.69 8.01 3.13
C LEU A 170 0.43 9.04 3.12
N THR A 171 0.22 10.24 3.66
CA THR A 171 1.27 11.26 3.75
C THR A 171 2.42 10.78 4.64
N LYS A 172 2.12 10.09 5.75
CA LYS A 172 3.14 9.45 6.60
C LYS A 172 3.84 8.30 5.87
N ALA A 173 3.11 7.45 5.15
CA ALA A 173 3.72 6.39 4.34
C ALA A 173 4.66 6.95 3.26
N TYR A 174 4.23 8.00 2.56
CA TYR A 174 5.03 8.70 1.56
C TYR A 174 6.33 9.23 2.16
N SER A 175 6.26 9.90 3.32
CA SER A 175 7.43 10.51 3.95
C SER A 175 8.43 9.46 4.45
N LEU A 176 7.95 8.30 4.89
CA LEU A 176 8.77 7.12 5.24
C LEU A 176 9.48 6.52 4.02
N HIS A 177 8.77 6.26 2.92
CA HIS A 177 9.38 5.74 1.69
C HIS A 177 10.40 6.73 1.10
N ALA A 178 10.09 8.04 1.16
CA ALA A 178 11.02 9.10 0.78
C ALA A 178 12.25 9.11 1.68
N TYR A 179 12.09 8.93 3.00
CA TYR A 179 13.20 8.85 3.94
C TYR A 179 14.11 7.67 3.64
N LEU A 180 13.57 6.47 3.42
CA LEU A 180 14.37 5.27 3.09
C LEU A 180 15.10 5.41 1.75
N SER A 181 14.45 6.01 0.76
CA SER A 181 15.06 6.28 -0.54
C SER A 181 16.24 7.24 -0.41
N HIS A 182 16.09 8.30 0.40
CA HIS A 182 17.15 9.28 0.63
C HIS A 182 18.26 8.79 1.57
N ARG A 183 17.95 7.98 2.59
CA ARG A 183 18.94 7.43 3.53
C ARG A 183 20.05 6.65 2.79
N SER A 184 19.69 5.99 1.69
CA SER A 184 20.67 5.30 0.83
C SER A 184 21.72 6.23 0.22
N SER A 185 21.41 7.52 0.05
CA SER A 185 22.30 8.52 -0.56
C SER A 185 23.17 9.27 0.46
N PHE A 186 22.87 9.17 1.76
CA PHE A 186 23.52 9.97 2.82
C PHE A 186 24.48 9.15 3.72
N SER A 187 24.62 7.86 3.47
CA SER A 187 25.57 7.02 4.19
C SER A 187 27.01 7.35 3.76
N ALA A 188 27.91 7.53 4.73
CA ALA A 188 29.32 7.82 4.48
C ALA A 188 30.04 6.65 3.79
N ASP A 189 29.58 5.42 4.02
CA ASP A 189 30.13 4.18 3.46
C ASP A 189 29.47 3.80 2.11
N GLY A 190 28.67 4.71 1.54
CA GLY A 190 27.86 4.46 0.35
C GLY A 190 26.52 3.78 0.66
N PRO A 191 25.68 3.54 -0.36
CA PRO A 191 24.34 2.99 -0.17
C PRO A 191 24.41 1.59 0.47
N PRO A 192 23.58 1.31 1.49
CA PRO A 192 23.56 0.00 2.11
C PRO A 192 23.18 -1.06 1.08
N THR A 193 23.94 -2.15 1.04
CA THR A 193 23.70 -3.26 0.13
C THR A 193 22.94 -4.36 0.86
N PHE A 194 21.77 -4.74 0.33
CA PHE A 194 20.93 -5.76 0.93
C PHE A 194 20.93 -7.06 0.13
N PRO A 195 20.67 -8.22 0.77
CA PRO A 195 20.49 -9.49 0.08
C PRO A 195 19.43 -9.39 -1.04
N ALA A 196 19.72 -9.97 -2.20
CA ALA A 196 18.82 -9.92 -3.36
C ALA A 196 17.36 -10.37 -3.10
N PRO A 197 17.09 -11.35 -2.20
CA PRO A 197 15.71 -11.71 -1.84
C PRO A 197 14.96 -10.66 -1.02
N ALA A 198 15.62 -9.66 -0.42
CA ALA A 198 15.02 -8.59 0.36
C ALA A 198 14.50 -7.44 -0.53
N ALA A 199 13.67 -7.77 -1.52
CA ALA A 199 13.19 -6.80 -2.51
C ALA A 199 12.46 -5.61 -1.87
N ASP A 200 11.70 -5.85 -0.81
CA ASP A 200 10.90 -4.85 -0.07
C ASP A 200 11.69 -3.59 0.30
N ILE A 201 12.95 -3.74 0.74
CA ILE A 201 13.80 -2.65 1.22
C ILE A 201 14.77 -2.12 0.16
N SER A 202 14.72 -2.65 -1.06
CA SER A 202 15.54 -2.16 -2.17
C SER A 202 15.16 -0.72 -2.55
N GLN A 203 16.15 0.07 -2.99
CA GLN A 203 15.93 1.46 -3.40
C GLN A 203 14.88 1.61 -4.52
N PRO A 204 14.87 0.76 -5.58
CA PRO A 204 13.84 0.84 -6.62
C PRO A 204 12.43 0.59 -6.08
N VAL A 205 12.26 -0.37 -5.17
CA VAL A 205 10.96 -0.65 -4.54
C VAL A 205 10.52 0.50 -3.64
N GLN A 206 11.41 1.06 -2.81
CA GLN A 206 11.06 2.21 -1.97
C GLN A 206 10.69 3.44 -2.79
N SER A 207 11.40 3.72 -3.88
CA SER A 207 11.05 4.77 -4.83
C SER A 207 9.70 4.50 -5.51
N ALA A 208 9.44 3.25 -5.92
CA ALA A 208 8.17 2.86 -6.51
C ALA A 208 7.00 3.06 -5.54
N LEU A 209 7.15 2.63 -4.28
CA LEU A 209 6.14 2.80 -3.23
C LEU A 209 5.90 4.28 -2.93
N GLN A 210 6.95 5.11 -2.89
CA GLN A 210 6.81 6.55 -2.77
C GLN A 210 5.96 7.15 -3.92
N HIS A 211 6.25 6.76 -5.16
CA HIS A 211 5.48 7.20 -6.33
C HIS A 211 4.03 6.69 -6.29
N LEU A 212 3.81 5.44 -5.88
CA LEU A 212 2.49 4.85 -5.75
C LEU A 212 1.64 5.59 -4.73
N THR A 213 2.17 5.82 -3.53
CA THR A 213 1.48 6.56 -2.47
C THR A 213 1.16 8.00 -2.92
N GLN A 214 2.04 8.66 -3.69
CA GLN A 214 1.75 9.97 -4.27
C GLN A 214 0.58 9.92 -5.28
N ALA A 215 0.50 8.87 -6.10
CA ALA A 215 -0.61 8.69 -7.02
C ALA A 215 -1.94 8.54 -6.28
N GLU A 216 -1.94 7.75 -5.20
CA GLU A 216 -3.12 7.56 -4.35
C GLU A 216 -3.53 8.86 -3.63
N ILE A 217 -2.58 9.64 -3.09
CA ILE A 217 -2.85 10.95 -2.47
C ILE A 217 -3.49 11.91 -3.49
N ASN A 218 -2.99 11.95 -4.73
CA ASN A 218 -3.56 12.77 -5.79
C ASN A 218 -5.02 12.38 -6.07
N LEU A 219 -5.31 11.08 -6.17
CA LEU A 219 -6.68 10.58 -6.41
C LEU A 219 -7.61 10.80 -5.22
N LEU A 220 -7.13 10.70 -3.98
CA LEU A 220 -7.93 11.04 -2.80
C LEU A 220 -8.24 12.54 -2.72
N SER A 221 -7.28 13.38 -3.13
CA SER A 221 -7.48 14.84 -3.24
C SER A 221 -8.57 15.17 -4.27
N VAL A 222 -8.68 14.37 -5.33
CA VAL A 222 -9.77 14.47 -6.32
C VAL A 222 -11.09 13.96 -5.74
N LEU A 223 -11.08 12.80 -5.07
CA LEU A 223 -12.26 12.14 -4.50
C LEU A 223 -13.01 13.02 -3.50
N LYS A 224 -12.29 13.89 -2.78
CA LYS A 224 -12.88 14.88 -1.86
C LYS A 224 -13.99 15.67 -2.53
N ASP A 225 -13.77 16.09 -3.76
CA ASP A 225 -14.76 16.90 -4.46
C ASP A 225 -15.60 16.06 -5.44
N ASP A 226 -15.10 14.93 -5.94
CA ASP A 226 -15.78 14.15 -6.98
C ASP A 226 -17.17 13.62 -6.54
N PRO A 227 -18.29 14.10 -7.15
CA PRO A 227 -19.63 13.70 -6.74
C PRO A 227 -20.07 12.36 -7.35
N TYR A 228 -19.43 11.92 -8.44
CA TYR A 228 -19.94 10.82 -9.24
C TYR A 228 -19.84 9.44 -8.57
N PRO A 229 -18.77 9.11 -7.80
CA PRO A 229 -18.74 7.88 -7.03
C PRO A 229 -19.94 7.75 -6.09
N ALA A 230 -20.29 8.82 -5.38
CA ALA A 230 -21.45 8.84 -4.49
C ALA A 230 -22.76 8.69 -5.28
N GLN A 231 -22.94 9.42 -6.38
CA GLN A 231 -24.15 9.30 -7.22
C GLN A 231 -24.38 7.89 -7.75
N VAL A 232 -23.33 7.23 -8.24
CA VAL A 232 -23.44 5.85 -8.75
C VAL A 232 -23.74 4.88 -7.61
N LEU A 233 -23.14 5.06 -6.43
CA LEU A 233 -23.47 4.26 -5.24
C LEU A 233 -24.94 4.47 -4.80
N GLN A 234 -25.40 5.71 -4.72
CA GLN A 234 -26.79 6.04 -4.34
C GLN A 234 -27.82 5.51 -5.33
N SER A 235 -27.52 5.50 -6.64
CA SER A 235 -28.41 4.92 -7.65
C SER A 235 -28.73 3.44 -7.45
N ARG A 236 -27.99 2.76 -6.55
CA ARG A 236 -28.22 1.36 -6.16
C ARG A 236 -29.15 1.22 -4.96
N ASN A 237 -29.29 2.25 -4.14
CA ASN A 237 -30.19 2.25 -3.00
C ASN A 237 -31.58 2.66 -3.48
N LYS A 238 -32.51 1.69 -3.51
CA LYS A 238 -33.90 1.91 -3.95
C LYS A 238 -34.66 2.88 -3.04
N ASP A 239 -34.20 3.04 -1.80
CA ASP A 239 -34.84 3.86 -0.78
C ASP A 239 -34.25 5.28 -0.70
N ASP A 240 -33.15 5.54 -1.42
CA ASP A 240 -32.50 6.85 -1.46
C ASP A 240 -33.21 7.77 -2.46
N LYS A 241 -33.56 8.98 -2.00
CA LYS A 241 -34.24 10.02 -2.79
C LYS A 241 -33.31 11.19 -3.16
N GLU A 242 -32.05 11.17 -2.72
CA GLU A 242 -31.08 12.25 -2.97
C GLU A 242 -30.62 12.34 -4.43
N TRP A 243 -30.80 11.28 -5.25
CA TRP A 243 -30.53 11.33 -6.69
C TRP A 243 -31.33 12.41 -7.44
N MET A 244 -32.38 12.95 -6.81
CA MET A 244 -33.18 14.08 -7.31
C MET A 244 -32.47 15.44 -7.16
N ILE A 245 -31.40 15.53 -6.37
CA ILE A 245 -30.64 16.77 -6.17
C ILE A 245 -29.50 16.79 -7.19
N LYS A 246 -29.62 17.70 -8.19
CA LYS A 246 -28.55 17.96 -9.17
C LYS A 246 -27.25 18.24 -8.40
N ALA A 247 -26.17 17.52 -8.72
CA ALA A 247 -24.87 17.84 -8.14
C ALA A 247 -24.56 19.34 -8.35
N PRO A 248 -24.06 20.04 -7.32
CA PRO A 248 -23.66 21.43 -7.43
C PRO A 248 -22.74 21.64 -8.62
N GLU A 249 -23.04 22.64 -9.43
CA GLU A 249 -22.21 23.01 -10.57
C GLU A 249 -20.84 23.49 -10.08
N LYS A 250 -19.78 22.92 -10.63
CA LYS A 250 -18.41 23.24 -10.20
C LYS A 250 -17.81 24.31 -11.08
N PRO A 251 -17.04 25.26 -10.52
CA PRO A 251 -16.26 26.18 -11.33
C PRO A 251 -15.34 25.43 -12.30
N LYS A 252 -15.30 25.84 -13.57
CA LYS A 252 -14.46 25.21 -14.62
C LYS A 252 -13.00 25.08 -14.20
N ALA A 253 -12.44 26.11 -13.58
CA ALA A 253 -11.08 26.09 -13.05
C ALA A 253 -10.82 24.95 -12.04
N ARG A 254 -11.83 24.58 -11.24
CA ARG A 254 -11.73 23.45 -10.31
C ARG A 254 -11.73 22.12 -11.06
N VAL A 255 -12.58 21.96 -12.08
CA VAL A 255 -12.62 20.75 -12.91
C VAL A 255 -11.29 20.54 -13.63
N ALA A 256 -10.74 21.59 -14.23
CA ALA A 256 -9.42 21.56 -14.87
C ALA A 256 -8.30 21.17 -13.88
N MET A 257 -8.34 21.69 -12.65
CA MET A 257 -7.40 21.30 -11.60
C MET A 257 -7.51 19.81 -11.26
N LEU A 258 -8.73 19.27 -11.10
CA LEU A 258 -8.95 17.86 -10.79
C LEU A 258 -8.48 16.95 -11.93
N GLN A 259 -8.71 17.35 -13.18
CA GLN A 259 -8.21 16.65 -14.36
C GLN A 259 -6.67 16.55 -14.35
N ARG A 260 -5.98 17.65 -14.03
CA ARG A 260 -4.50 17.68 -13.94
C ARG A 260 -3.97 16.82 -12.80
N LEU A 261 -4.65 16.77 -11.66
CA LEU A 261 -4.31 15.85 -10.55
C LEU A 261 -4.46 14.38 -10.97
N CYS A 262 -5.51 14.03 -11.72
CA CYS A 262 -5.69 12.69 -12.26
C CYS A 262 -4.57 12.31 -13.23
N ILE A 263 -4.14 13.22 -14.12
CA ILE A 263 -2.97 12.97 -14.98
C ILE A 263 -1.69 12.81 -14.17
N GLY A 264 -1.46 13.66 -13.16
CA GLY A 264 -0.30 13.50 -12.28
C GLY A 264 -0.32 12.19 -11.48
N ALA A 265 -1.50 11.71 -11.08
CA ALA A 265 -1.63 10.38 -10.48
C ALA A 265 -1.25 9.27 -11.48
N ALA A 266 -1.68 9.37 -12.73
CA ALA A 266 -1.33 8.41 -13.76
C ALA A 266 0.19 8.35 -14.03
N GLU A 267 0.85 9.50 -14.10
CA GLU A 267 2.31 9.56 -14.28
C GLU A 267 3.08 8.95 -13.11
N LYS A 268 2.62 9.20 -11.87
CA LYS A 268 3.24 8.62 -10.67
C LYS A 268 2.99 7.10 -10.58
N ALA A 269 1.80 6.63 -10.92
CA ALA A 269 1.52 5.19 -11.01
C ALA A 269 2.36 4.51 -12.11
N ALA A 270 2.55 5.18 -13.26
CA ALA A 270 3.45 4.70 -14.33
C ALA A 270 4.91 4.63 -13.85
N SER A 271 5.38 5.67 -13.14
CA SER A 271 6.73 5.72 -12.56
C SER A 271 6.95 4.58 -11.56
N ALA A 272 5.95 4.30 -10.71
CA ALA A 272 5.98 3.18 -9.78
C ALA A 272 6.08 1.83 -10.51
N SER A 273 5.24 1.61 -11.53
CA SER A 273 5.28 0.39 -12.35
C SER A 273 6.65 0.18 -13.01
N VAL A 274 7.25 1.23 -13.58
CA VAL A 274 8.58 1.16 -14.19
C VAL A 274 9.64 0.82 -13.15
N ALA A 275 9.63 1.47 -12.00
CA ALA A 275 10.58 1.21 -10.91
C ALA A 275 10.43 -0.19 -10.28
N LEU A 276 9.24 -0.79 -10.29
CA LEU A 276 9.07 -2.19 -9.90
C LEU A 276 9.57 -3.16 -10.98
N LYS A 277 9.40 -2.83 -12.26
CA LYS A 277 9.85 -3.67 -13.37
C LYS A 277 11.38 -3.77 -13.46
N THR A 278 12.15 -2.81 -12.94
CA THR A 278 13.61 -2.91 -12.87
C THR A 278 14.09 -4.01 -11.94
N GLU A 279 13.29 -4.37 -10.92
CA GLU A 279 13.54 -5.54 -10.07
C GLU A 279 13.27 -6.88 -10.78
N GLY A 280 12.69 -6.83 -11.99
CA GLY A 280 12.44 -7.96 -12.86
C GLY A 280 11.53 -8.99 -12.19
N LYS A 281 12.02 -10.22 -12.07
CA LYS A 281 11.26 -11.31 -11.44
C LYS A 281 11.16 -11.17 -9.92
N ARG A 282 11.86 -10.23 -9.27
CA ARG A 282 11.87 -10.10 -7.81
C ARG A 282 10.68 -9.30 -7.26
N ALA A 283 10.07 -8.43 -8.06
CA ALA A 283 8.90 -7.66 -7.65
C ALA A 283 7.60 -8.46 -7.77
N SER A 284 6.65 -8.17 -6.88
CA SER A 284 5.30 -8.72 -6.92
C SER A 284 4.59 -8.35 -8.22
N LYS A 285 4.09 -9.37 -8.94
CA LYS A 285 3.30 -9.19 -10.16
C LYS A 285 1.99 -8.46 -9.88
N ASP A 286 1.33 -8.80 -8.78
CA ASP A 286 0.06 -8.23 -8.36
C ASP A 286 0.21 -6.72 -8.08
N LEU A 287 1.34 -6.32 -7.49
CA LEU A 287 1.63 -4.90 -7.25
C LEU A 287 1.88 -4.14 -8.57
N ILE A 288 2.60 -4.76 -9.51
CA ILE A 288 2.83 -4.16 -10.84
C ILE A 288 1.49 -4.00 -11.59
N GLU A 289 0.65 -5.03 -11.58
CA GLU A 289 -0.69 -4.99 -12.19
C GLU A 289 -1.56 -3.91 -11.55
N TYR A 290 -1.55 -3.80 -10.21
CA TYR A 290 -2.22 -2.73 -9.50
C TYR A 290 -1.74 -1.33 -9.92
N CYS A 291 -0.44 -1.12 -10.08
CA CYS A 291 0.08 0.17 -10.57
C CYS A 291 -0.41 0.50 -11.99
N GLU A 292 -0.50 -0.49 -12.88
CA GLU A 292 -1.03 -0.30 -14.24
C GLU A 292 -2.53 -0.01 -14.24
N ASP A 293 -3.30 -0.73 -13.43
CA ASP A 293 -4.73 -0.50 -13.28
C ASP A 293 -5.04 0.86 -12.63
N LEU A 294 -4.25 1.28 -11.64
CA LEU A 294 -4.34 2.60 -11.04
C LEU A 294 -4.01 3.69 -12.07
N ARG A 295 -2.99 3.48 -12.91
CA ARG A 295 -2.65 4.38 -14.02
C ARG A 295 -3.81 4.51 -15.01
N ALA A 296 -4.37 3.40 -15.47
CA ALA A 296 -5.52 3.37 -16.37
C ALA A 296 -6.73 4.10 -15.76
N THR A 297 -7.04 3.79 -14.50
CA THR A 297 -8.13 4.41 -13.74
C THR A 297 -7.96 5.92 -13.62
N ALA A 298 -6.74 6.39 -13.34
CA ALA A 298 -6.44 7.81 -13.24
C ALA A 298 -6.60 8.54 -14.58
N ARG A 299 -6.17 7.94 -15.70
CA ARG A 299 -6.39 8.53 -17.04
C ARG A 299 -7.86 8.56 -17.44
N ALA A 300 -8.59 7.50 -17.12
CA ALA A 300 -10.03 7.42 -17.33
C ALA A 300 -10.79 8.51 -16.55
N LYS A 301 -10.43 8.74 -15.27
CA LYS A 301 -10.96 9.85 -14.45
C LYS A 301 -10.67 11.21 -15.08
N ALA A 302 -9.46 11.42 -15.60
CA ALA A 302 -9.13 12.67 -16.28
C ALA A 302 -9.99 12.87 -17.54
N CYS A 303 -10.22 11.81 -18.34
CA CYS A 303 -11.13 11.86 -19.49
C CYS A 303 -12.56 12.18 -19.06
N ARG A 304 -13.03 11.62 -17.94
CA ARG A 304 -14.35 11.96 -17.37
C ARG A 304 -14.46 13.44 -17.02
N PHE A 305 -13.48 14.02 -16.34
CA PHE A 305 -13.52 15.46 -16.03
C PHE A 305 -13.53 16.33 -17.30
N ALA A 306 -12.77 15.95 -18.33
CA ALA A 306 -12.82 16.59 -19.65
C ALA A 306 -14.22 16.49 -20.29
N ALA A 307 -14.88 15.33 -20.15
CA ALA A 307 -16.25 15.13 -20.64
C ALA A 307 -17.25 16.04 -19.92
N VAL A 308 -17.15 16.14 -18.59
CA VAL A 308 -18.02 16.99 -17.77
C VAL A 308 -17.84 18.47 -18.13
N GLU A 309 -16.60 18.92 -18.36
CA GLU A 309 -16.31 20.27 -18.81
C GLU A 309 -16.87 20.55 -20.22
N ALA A 310 -16.72 19.60 -21.14
CA ALA A 310 -17.27 19.71 -22.49
C ALA A 310 -18.81 19.80 -22.47
N ASP A 311 -19.48 18.95 -21.69
CA ASP A 311 -20.95 18.97 -21.56
C ASP A 311 -21.44 20.28 -20.91
N THR A 312 -20.76 20.76 -19.86
CA THR A 312 -21.07 22.05 -19.22
C THR A 312 -20.85 23.23 -20.19
N SER A 313 -19.99 23.06 -21.20
CA SER A 313 -19.76 24.06 -22.25
C SER A 313 -20.72 23.90 -23.45
N GLY A 314 -21.69 22.99 -23.37
CA GLY A 314 -22.65 22.72 -24.43
C GLY A 314 -22.12 21.85 -25.56
N GLU A 315 -20.93 21.24 -25.43
CA GLU A 315 -20.31 20.35 -26.42
C GLU A 315 -20.57 18.87 -26.08
N THR A 316 -21.84 18.47 -25.92
CA THR A 316 -22.22 17.10 -25.53
C THR A 316 -21.67 16.02 -26.48
N GLY A 317 -21.56 16.29 -27.79
CA GLY A 317 -20.94 15.36 -28.74
C GLY A 317 -19.48 15.05 -28.38
N LYS A 318 -18.71 16.08 -28.04
CA LYS A 318 -17.32 15.94 -27.56
C LYS A 318 -17.25 15.32 -26.17
N ALA A 319 -18.21 15.59 -25.30
CA ALA A 319 -18.31 14.93 -23.99
C ALA A 319 -18.41 13.41 -24.15
N ILE A 320 -19.26 12.92 -25.07
CA ILE A 320 -19.39 11.48 -25.36
C ILE A 320 -18.06 10.91 -25.87
N ALA A 321 -17.36 11.64 -26.76
CA ALA A 321 -16.05 11.21 -27.25
C ALA A 321 -15.00 11.10 -26.13
N TRP A 322 -15.00 12.01 -25.16
CA TRP A 322 -14.14 11.91 -23.97
C TRP A 322 -14.49 10.72 -23.07
N ILE A 323 -15.77 10.43 -22.86
CA ILE A 323 -16.19 9.22 -22.12
C ILE A 323 -15.70 7.95 -22.82
N ARG A 324 -15.78 7.91 -24.16
CA ARG A 324 -15.25 6.81 -24.97
C ARG A 324 -13.72 6.68 -24.86
N ALA A 325 -12.98 7.78 -24.83
CA ALA A 325 -11.54 7.75 -24.55
C ALA A 325 -11.26 7.13 -23.16
N GLY A 326 -12.03 7.52 -22.13
CA GLY A 326 -11.90 6.98 -20.79
C GLY A 326 -12.18 5.49 -20.69
N LEU A 327 -13.25 5.00 -21.35
CA LEU A 327 -13.56 3.57 -21.41
C LEU A 327 -12.45 2.78 -22.11
N ASN A 328 -11.85 3.34 -23.17
CA ASN A 328 -10.72 2.73 -23.85
C ASN A 328 -9.48 2.62 -22.94
N GLU A 329 -9.16 3.65 -22.14
CA GLU A 329 -8.06 3.58 -21.16
C GLU A 329 -8.27 2.45 -20.13
N LEU A 330 -9.53 2.15 -19.77
CA LEU A 330 -9.86 1.02 -18.89
C LEU A 330 -9.86 -0.35 -19.62
N GLY A 331 -9.64 -0.39 -20.93
CA GLY A 331 -9.73 -1.59 -21.75
C GLY A 331 -11.18 -2.09 -21.95
N ILE A 332 -12.17 -1.22 -21.77
CA ILE A 332 -13.58 -1.54 -22.00
C ILE A 332 -13.93 -1.20 -23.45
N GLU A 333 -14.25 -2.23 -24.23
CA GLU A 333 -14.61 -2.06 -25.64
C GLU A 333 -15.93 -1.31 -25.81
N ILE A 334 -15.89 -0.28 -26.66
CA ILE A 334 -17.07 0.46 -27.12
C ILE A 334 -17.44 -0.09 -28.49
N SER A 335 -18.63 -0.68 -28.62
CA SER A 335 -19.10 -1.13 -29.93
C SER A 335 -19.33 0.09 -30.84
N SER A 336 -18.56 0.20 -31.92
CA SER A 336 -18.67 1.28 -32.92
C SER A 336 -19.95 1.20 -33.76
N THR A 337 -20.63 0.06 -33.74
CA THR A 337 -21.93 -0.17 -34.37
C THR A 337 -23.00 -0.18 -33.29
N GLY A 338 -24.13 0.51 -33.48
CA GLY A 338 -25.25 0.65 -32.53
C GLY A 338 -25.94 -0.63 -32.03
N SER A 339 -25.31 -1.80 -32.18
CA SER A 339 -25.63 -3.03 -31.49
C SER A 339 -25.14 -2.94 -30.03
N LYS A 340 -26.09 -2.84 -29.10
CA LYS A 340 -25.84 -2.81 -27.66
C LYS A 340 -24.88 -3.94 -27.25
N SER A 341 -23.64 -3.58 -26.86
CA SER A 341 -22.66 -4.49 -26.25
C SER A 341 -23.21 -5.02 -24.92
N THR A 342 -23.99 -6.10 -25.01
CA THR A 342 -24.69 -6.73 -23.89
C THR A 342 -23.78 -7.74 -23.17
N PHE A 343 -22.75 -8.26 -23.87
CA PHE A 343 -21.79 -9.22 -23.33
C PHE A 343 -20.70 -8.58 -22.44
N SER A 344 -20.25 -7.35 -22.74
CA SER A 344 -19.36 -6.59 -21.86
C SER A 344 -20.06 -6.23 -20.55
N LYS A 345 -21.34 -5.81 -20.63
CA LYS A 345 -22.18 -5.52 -19.46
C LYS A 345 -22.34 -6.72 -18.54
N LEU A 346 -22.51 -7.95 -19.07
CA LEU A 346 -22.70 -9.16 -18.26
C LEU A 346 -21.43 -9.62 -17.52
N LYS A 347 -20.25 -9.59 -18.17
CA LYS A 347 -18.96 -9.90 -17.50
C LYS A 347 -18.65 -8.88 -16.42
N ASN A 348 -18.90 -7.59 -16.70
CA ASN A 348 -18.76 -6.53 -15.73
C ASN A 348 -19.74 -6.74 -14.56
N THR A 349 -21.02 -7.06 -14.78
CA THR A 349 -22.00 -7.31 -13.70
C THR A 349 -21.59 -8.46 -12.75
N TYR A 350 -20.93 -9.51 -13.26
CA TYR A 350 -20.47 -10.62 -12.41
C TYR A 350 -19.24 -10.24 -11.57
N ALA A 351 -18.24 -9.58 -12.19
CA ALA A 351 -17.08 -9.07 -11.48
C ALA A 351 -17.48 -7.99 -10.45
N GLU A 352 -18.45 -7.15 -10.79
CA GLU A 352 -19.05 -6.11 -9.94
C GLU A 352 -19.73 -6.72 -8.71
N ARG A 353 -20.58 -7.76 -8.88
CA ARG A 353 -21.20 -8.46 -7.75
C ARG A 353 -20.17 -9.13 -6.84
N LYS A 354 -19.04 -9.58 -7.40
CA LYS A 354 -17.95 -10.18 -6.63
C LYS A 354 -17.22 -9.11 -5.83
N GLU A 355 -16.94 -7.96 -6.41
CA GLU A 355 -16.32 -6.82 -5.74
C GLU A 355 -17.24 -6.26 -4.64
N ASP A 356 -18.53 -6.06 -4.92
CA ASP A 356 -19.48 -5.59 -3.92
C ASP A 356 -19.60 -6.58 -2.74
N LYS A 357 -19.53 -7.89 -3.02
CA LYS A 357 -19.46 -8.92 -1.98
C LYS A 357 -18.16 -8.88 -1.19
N ARG A 358 -17.02 -8.57 -1.83
CA ARG A 358 -15.73 -8.41 -1.16
C ARG A 358 -15.74 -7.22 -0.22
N ILE A 359 -16.24 -6.09 -0.70
CA ILE A 359 -16.38 -4.86 0.08
C ILE A 359 -17.33 -5.10 1.27
N ALA A 360 -18.52 -5.66 1.02
CA ALA A 360 -19.51 -5.95 2.07
C ALA A 360 -19.00 -6.95 3.12
N LYS A 361 -18.09 -7.86 2.75
CA LYS A 361 -17.48 -8.83 3.66
C LYS A 361 -16.17 -8.34 4.29
N GLY A 362 -15.68 -7.14 3.94
CA GLY A 362 -14.36 -6.68 4.35
C GLY A 362 -13.23 -7.60 3.89
N ASP A 363 -13.39 -8.30 2.76
CA ASP A 363 -12.41 -9.24 2.21
C ASP A 363 -11.10 -8.51 1.93
N SER A 364 -9.96 -9.06 2.38
CA SER A 364 -8.64 -8.46 2.23
C SER A 364 -8.26 -8.11 0.78
N THR A 365 -8.94 -8.71 -0.21
CA THR A 365 -8.70 -8.50 -1.65
C THR A 365 -9.52 -7.37 -2.31
N TRP A 366 -10.23 -6.53 -1.54
CA TRP A 366 -10.95 -5.39 -2.14
C TRP A 366 -9.99 -4.36 -2.79
N GLY A 367 -10.41 -3.64 -3.82
CA GLY A 367 -9.60 -2.56 -4.42
C GLY A 367 -8.27 -2.97 -5.08
N VAL A 368 -8.07 -4.25 -5.38
CA VAL A 368 -6.89 -4.76 -6.11
C VAL A 368 -6.84 -4.32 -7.58
N ASP A 369 -7.96 -3.81 -8.11
CA ASP A 369 -8.11 -3.34 -9.49
C ASP A 369 -7.85 -1.83 -9.63
N GLY A 370 -7.27 -1.18 -8.62
CA GLY A 370 -6.99 0.26 -8.66
C GLY A 370 -8.23 1.16 -8.76
N GLY A 371 -9.45 0.64 -8.59
CA GLY A 371 -10.71 1.37 -8.80
C GLY A 371 -11.22 1.37 -10.24
N LYS A 372 -10.68 0.49 -11.09
CA LYS A 372 -11.06 0.33 -12.50
C LYS A 372 -12.53 -0.01 -12.67
N ALA A 373 -13.06 -0.93 -11.86
CA ALA A 373 -14.47 -1.30 -11.89
C ALA A 373 -15.39 -0.15 -11.47
N GLU A 374 -15.06 0.57 -10.40
CA GLU A 374 -15.83 1.74 -9.95
C GLU A 374 -15.86 2.85 -11.02
N GLU A 375 -14.70 3.20 -11.59
CA GLU A 375 -14.63 4.23 -12.62
C GLU A 375 -15.34 3.81 -13.92
N GLY A 376 -15.24 2.53 -14.30
CA GLY A 376 -15.98 1.97 -15.44
C GLY A 376 -17.49 2.13 -15.29
N ARG A 377 -18.04 1.92 -14.08
CA ARG A 377 -19.47 2.14 -13.79
C ARG A 377 -19.86 3.60 -13.99
N ILE A 378 -19.03 4.53 -13.50
CA ILE A 378 -19.28 5.97 -13.64
C ILE A 378 -19.27 6.39 -15.11
N LEU A 379 -18.29 5.93 -15.88
CA LEU A 379 -18.22 6.22 -17.31
C LEU A 379 -19.43 5.65 -18.07
N ALA A 380 -19.85 4.42 -17.79
CA ALA A 380 -21.02 3.82 -18.42
C ALA A 380 -22.34 4.57 -18.09
N PHE A 381 -22.48 5.03 -16.84
CA PHE A 381 -23.59 5.87 -16.43
C PHE A 381 -23.62 7.19 -17.21
N LEU A 382 -22.47 7.87 -17.30
CA LEU A 382 -22.35 9.14 -18.03
C LEU A 382 -22.51 8.97 -19.54
N GLU A 383 -21.99 7.90 -20.12
CA GLU A 383 -22.18 7.58 -21.55
C GLU A 383 -23.66 7.48 -21.88
N THR A 384 -24.41 6.71 -21.08
CA THR A 384 -25.86 6.53 -21.28
C THR A 384 -26.60 7.86 -21.15
N LYS A 385 -26.23 8.67 -20.15
CA LYS A 385 -26.85 9.98 -19.90
C LYS A 385 -26.58 10.95 -21.05
N PHE A 386 -25.32 11.13 -21.45
CA PHE A 386 -24.94 12.09 -22.48
C PHE A 386 -25.42 11.65 -23.87
N THR A 387 -25.40 10.35 -24.19
CA THR A 387 -25.95 9.84 -25.45
C THR A 387 -27.44 10.12 -25.54
N LYS A 388 -28.21 9.84 -24.48
CA LYS A 388 -29.66 10.14 -24.46
C LYS A 388 -29.94 11.65 -24.61
N ALA A 389 -29.15 12.49 -23.94
CA ALA A 389 -29.29 13.94 -24.06
C ALA A 389 -28.95 14.43 -25.48
N ASN A 390 -27.90 13.86 -26.08
CA ASN A 390 -27.48 14.21 -27.43
C ASN A 390 -28.51 13.77 -28.48
N ASP A 391 -29.00 12.54 -28.40
CA ASP A 391 -29.95 11.99 -29.38
C ASP A 391 -31.33 12.68 -29.30
N THR A 392 -31.72 13.16 -28.11
CA THR A 392 -33.04 13.77 -27.89
C THR A 392 -33.05 15.29 -28.06
N ILE A 393 -31.99 15.98 -27.61
CA ILE A 393 -31.98 17.44 -27.44
C ILE A 393 -30.90 18.11 -28.28
N ASN A 394 -29.64 17.67 -28.17
CA ASN A 394 -28.51 18.47 -28.68
C ASN A 394 -28.14 18.15 -30.14
N ILE A 395 -28.39 16.91 -30.59
CA ILE A 395 -28.16 16.39 -31.95
C ILE A 395 -26.77 16.80 -32.49
N GLN A 396 -25.72 16.61 -31.70
CA GLN A 396 -24.35 16.95 -32.09
C GLN A 396 -23.63 15.74 -32.68
N LEU A 397 -22.78 15.97 -33.67
CA LEU A 397 -21.85 14.97 -34.17
C LEU A 397 -20.88 14.56 -33.05
N ILE A 398 -20.67 13.26 -32.88
CA ILE A 398 -19.67 12.73 -31.95
C ILE A 398 -18.33 12.63 -32.69
N PRO A 399 -17.30 13.43 -32.32
CA PRO A 399 -16.00 13.38 -32.97
C PRO A 399 -15.25 12.07 -32.65
N GLU A 400 -14.20 11.77 -33.40
CA GLU A 400 -13.27 10.68 -33.06
C GLU A 400 -12.56 10.99 -31.73
N TRP A 401 -12.46 10.00 -30.85
CA TRP A 401 -11.92 10.19 -29.50
C TRP A 401 -10.39 10.17 -29.44
N LYS A 402 -9.70 9.48 -30.37
CA LYS A 402 -8.23 9.34 -30.34
C LYS A 402 -7.49 10.69 -30.38
N PRO A 403 -7.86 11.64 -31.25
CA PRO A 403 -7.21 12.96 -31.28
C PRO A 403 -7.40 13.76 -29.99
N LEU A 404 -8.46 13.49 -29.21
CA LEU A 404 -8.72 14.19 -27.96
C LEU A 404 -7.66 13.87 -26.90
N LEU A 405 -7.11 12.65 -26.88
CA LEU A 405 -6.06 12.29 -25.91
C LEU A 405 -4.81 13.18 -26.00
N ALA A 406 -4.52 13.73 -27.19
CA ALA A 406 -3.42 14.69 -27.37
C ALA A 406 -3.72 16.08 -26.77
N GLN A 407 -4.99 16.37 -26.44
CA GLN A 407 -5.44 17.64 -25.83
C GLN A 407 -5.45 17.58 -24.30
N MET A 408 -5.00 16.47 -23.70
CA MET A 408 -4.96 16.34 -22.24
C MET A 408 -3.99 17.38 -21.64
N PRO A 409 -4.38 18.03 -20.53
CA PRO A 409 -3.54 19.04 -19.90
C PRO A 409 -2.32 18.41 -19.23
N GLY A 410 -1.29 19.22 -19.00
CA GLY A 410 -0.10 18.80 -18.26
C GLY A 410 -0.41 18.39 -16.82
N ALA A 411 0.33 17.40 -16.33
CA ALA A 411 0.21 16.87 -14.98
C ALA A 411 0.32 17.93 -13.89
N MET A 412 -0.32 17.64 -12.76
CA MET A 412 -0.12 18.34 -11.50
C MET A 412 -0.10 17.33 -10.36
N VAL A 413 0.75 17.55 -9.37
CA VAL A 413 0.90 16.67 -8.20
C VAL A 413 0.53 17.43 -6.94
N PHE A 414 -0.17 16.77 -6.03
CA PHE A 414 -0.49 17.33 -4.72
C PHE A 414 0.82 17.48 -3.91
N PRO A 415 1.12 18.68 -3.37
CA PRO A 415 2.36 18.90 -2.65
C PRO A 415 2.36 18.15 -1.31
N VAL A 416 3.37 17.30 -1.10
CA VAL A 416 3.61 16.63 0.18
C VAL A 416 4.87 17.24 0.80
N ASN A 417 4.68 18.09 1.81
CA ASN A 417 5.79 18.83 2.46
C ASN A 417 6.31 18.14 3.73
N GLU A 418 5.58 17.14 4.23
CA GLU A 418 5.95 16.42 5.43
C GLU A 418 7.19 15.57 5.18
N LYS A 419 8.23 15.79 5.99
CA LYS A 419 9.45 14.98 5.97
C LYS A 419 9.45 14.10 7.22
N TRP A 420 9.68 12.80 7.02
CA TRP A 420 9.86 11.89 8.14
C TRP A 420 11.12 12.29 8.91
N LYS A 421 10.97 12.40 10.23
CA LYS A 421 12.06 12.67 11.16
C LYS A 421 12.12 11.50 12.14
N PRO A 422 13.21 10.71 12.12
CA PRO A 422 13.43 9.69 13.13
C PRO A 422 13.37 10.32 14.51
N VAL A 423 12.61 9.70 15.41
CA VAL A 423 12.56 10.05 16.83
C VAL A 423 13.52 9.13 17.55
N THR A 424 14.30 9.69 18.46
CA THR A 424 15.22 8.95 19.34
C THR A 424 14.65 8.87 20.74
N LEU A 425 15.24 8.05 21.59
CA LEU A 425 14.93 8.05 23.03
C LEU A 425 15.17 9.42 23.64
N ALA A 426 14.26 9.87 24.50
CA ALA A 426 14.39 11.11 25.25
C ALA A 426 15.48 11.00 26.33
N GLU A 427 15.89 12.14 26.87
CA GLU A 427 16.96 12.22 27.88
C GLU A 427 16.62 11.43 29.15
N ASP A 428 15.37 11.46 29.60
CA ASP A 428 14.88 10.69 30.73
C ASP A 428 14.83 9.18 30.46
N GLU A 429 14.40 8.80 29.25
CA GLU A 429 14.42 7.40 28.79
C GLU A 429 15.86 6.87 28.73
N LEU A 430 16.82 7.67 28.26
CA LEU A 430 18.25 7.32 28.23
C LEU A 430 18.85 7.25 29.63
N ALA A 431 18.56 8.22 30.50
CA ALA A 431 19.07 8.25 31.86
C ALA A 431 18.70 6.99 32.65
N ALA A 432 17.50 6.45 32.43
CA ALA A 432 17.07 5.18 33.03
C ALA A 432 17.92 3.97 32.57
N MET A 433 18.53 4.02 31.38
CA MET A 433 19.32 2.93 30.80
C MET A 433 20.77 2.86 31.30
N ARG A 434 21.17 3.78 32.19
CA ARG A 434 22.49 3.76 32.84
C ARG A 434 22.60 2.66 33.90
N ALA A 435 21.48 2.18 34.41
CA ALA A 435 21.45 1.03 35.31
C ALA A 435 21.90 -0.24 34.56
N LEU A 436 22.56 -1.15 35.28
CA LEU A 436 22.86 -2.47 34.74
C LEU A 436 21.55 -3.24 34.49
N PRO A 437 21.50 -4.11 33.46
CA PRO A 437 20.35 -4.97 33.24
C PRO A 437 20.11 -5.85 34.48
N ASP A 438 18.86 -5.94 34.95
CA ASP A 438 18.51 -6.87 36.02
C ASP A 438 18.83 -8.31 35.57
N GLY A 439 19.61 -9.03 36.39
CA GLY A 439 20.18 -10.34 36.05
C GLY A 439 19.16 -11.43 35.71
N ASP A 440 17.91 -11.26 36.15
CA ASP A 440 16.82 -12.23 35.93
C ASP A 440 16.24 -12.20 34.50
N ASN A 441 16.52 -11.14 33.73
CA ASN A 441 16.04 -11.03 32.33
C ASN A 441 16.99 -11.69 31.31
N LEU A 442 18.14 -12.21 31.73
CA LEU A 442 19.15 -12.79 30.84
C LEU A 442 18.79 -14.21 30.35
N GLU A 443 17.96 -14.95 31.09
CA GLU A 443 17.62 -16.35 30.77
C GLU A 443 16.31 -16.52 29.99
N GLN A 444 15.37 -15.58 30.07
CA GLN A 444 14.04 -15.72 29.42
C GLN A 444 14.05 -15.50 27.90
N GLY A 445 15.20 -15.13 27.30
CA GLY A 445 15.35 -15.03 25.86
C GLY A 445 15.58 -16.36 25.13
N ALA A 446 15.83 -17.46 25.86
CA ALA A 446 16.27 -18.73 25.25
C ALA A 446 15.21 -19.85 25.25
N GLU A 447 14.01 -19.66 25.82
CA GLU A 447 12.98 -20.70 25.81
C GLU A 447 12.11 -20.62 24.55
N SER A 448 12.57 -21.39 23.56
CA SER A 448 11.93 -21.69 22.29
C SER A 448 10.60 -22.45 22.47
N SER A 449 9.50 -21.82 22.09
CA SER A 449 8.29 -22.51 21.60
C SER A 449 8.02 -22.06 20.16
N ASP A 450 8.89 -22.52 19.26
CA ASP A 450 8.59 -22.62 17.82
C ASP A 450 7.86 -23.96 17.57
N GLU A 451 6.56 -23.99 17.83
CA GLU A 451 5.70 -25.14 17.45
C GLU A 451 5.36 -25.18 15.95
N ASP A 452 6.11 -24.49 15.09
CA ASP A 452 5.86 -24.51 13.63
C ASP A 452 7.05 -24.96 12.76
N GLU A 453 8.25 -25.26 13.29
CA GLU A 453 9.40 -25.65 12.43
C GLU A 453 10.41 -26.64 13.06
N VAL A 454 9.96 -27.84 13.45
CA VAL A 454 10.90 -28.99 13.59
C VAL A 454 10.34 -30.23 12.89
N GLY A 455 10.97 -30.60 11.78
CA GLY A 455 11.01 -31.98 11.30
C GLY A 455 9.76 -32.54 10.61
N LYS A 456 9.35 -31.99 9.46
CA LYS A 456 8.79 -32.83 8.39
C LYS A 456 9.92 -33.17 7.43
N GLU A 457 10.55 -34.31 7.67
CA GLU A 457 11.37 -34.98 6.66
C GLU A 457 10.61 -34.99 5.33
N ARG A 458 11.36 -34.69 4.25
CA ARG A 458 10.87 -34.56 2.89
C ARG A 458 10.20 -35.87 2.44
N ARG A 459 8.89 -35.97 2.64
CA ARG A 459 8.09 -37.02 2.00
C ARG A 459 8.07 -36.73 0.50
N PRO A 460 8.58 -37.63 -0.36
CA PRO A 460 8.36 -37.50 -1.79
C PRO A 460 6.86 -37.51 -2.08
N ALA A 461 6.43 -36.63 -2.98
CA ALA A 461 5.02 -36.49 -3.32
C ALA A 461 4.47 -37.82 -3.87
N GLY A 462 3.49 -38.40 -3.17
CA GLY A 462 2.82 -39.65 -3.57
C GLY A 462 2.77 -40.76 -2.52
N ALA A 463 3.43 -40.63 -1.37
CA ALA A 463 3.38 -41.67 -0.33
C ALA A 463 2.07 -41.65 0.48
N PHE A 464 1.33 -42.77 0.45
CA PHE A 464 0.17 -43.01 1.31
C PHE A 464 0.64 -43.32 2.76
N PRO A 465 -0.06 -42.84 3.80
CA PRO A 465 0.36 -43.07 5.18
C PRO A 465 0.42 -44.58 5.52
N GLY A 466 1.58 -45.08 5.95
CA GLY A 466 1.75 -46.45 6.47
C GLY A 466 2.67 -47.39 5.69
N THR A 467 3.50 -46.92 4.76
CA THR A 467 4.34 -47.78 3.89
C THR A 467 5.85 -47.67 4.14
N ASP A 468 6.27 -47.13 5.29
CA ASP A 468 7.66 -46.77 5.57
C ASP A 468 8.64 -47.96 5.63
N GLU A 469 8.17 -49.20 5.79
CA GLU A 469 9.05 -50.37 5.95
C GLU A 469 9.35 -51.16 4.66
N GLU A 470 8.63 -50.92 3.56
CA GLU A 470 8.69 -51.83 2.40
C GLU A 470 9.71 -51.47 1.30
N TYR A 471 10.30 -50.27 1.34
CA TYR A 471 11.25 -49.82 0.30
C TYR A 471 12.74 -50.00 0.66
N GLY A 472 13.05 -50.58 1.83
CA GLY A 472 14.41 -50.61 2.39
C GLY A 472 15.24 -51.88 2.15
N ARG A 473 14.78 -52.87 1.37
CA ARG A 473 15.54 -54.13 1.16
C ARG A 473 15.57 -54.57 -0.30
N SER A 474 16.55 -54.08 -1.05
CA SER A 474 17.17 -54.83 -2.13
C SER A 474 18.56 -54.27 -2.41
N ASN A 475 19.59 -54.92 -1.86
CA ASN A 475 20.97 -54.77 -2.32
C ASN A 475 21.49 -56.15 -2.70
N TYR A 476 21.94 -56.25 -3.94
CA TYR A 476 22.61 -57.39 -4.54
C TYR A 476 23.91 -57.74 -3.79
N TYR A 477 24.06 -59.02 -3.45
CA TYR A 477 25.19 -59.87 -3.83
C TYR A 477 24.70 -61.32 -3.95
#